data_AF-A0A9R1EY32-F1
#
_entry.id   AF-A0A9R1EY32-F1
#
_cell.length_a   1.000
_cell.length_b   1.000
_cell.length_c   1.000
_cell.angle_alpha   90.00
_cell.angle_beta   90.00
_cell.angle_gamma   90.00
#
_symmetry.space_group_name_H-M   'P 1'
#
loop_
_entity.id
_entity.type
_entity.pdbx_description
1 polymer ?
#
loop_
_entity_poly.entity_id
_entity_poly.type
_entity_poly.pdbx_seq_one_letter_code
_entity_poly.pdbx_strand_id
1 'polypeptide(L)'
;MARSGSGASPCDLDKEFAPQIAQLLAAPSLQSAQEYYEELIQSKKHDGIRVNYKGDHGKGVCANKDFAEGDLILKDQILVGAQHSLNKIDCVVCSYCFRFIGSVEFQIGHRLYFQSIASSIGCSSERHCHGSDVGSSTCSSGVTKEKSTTLPEEVIESLITGDVSLPFSDHFPLPEIIACQGCEEERYCSQSCADSDWESYHSLLCAGPNTEPPRRSALHKFVEHANETNDIFLVAAKAITFTMLRYKKLKRQNDFQNKSAESNFSLLMEAWKPLSMGFKKRWWDYVALPEDVDASDEDSFRQEIRDLAFTSLQLLKDAIFDAECAPLFSLEVYGHIIGMFELNNLDLVVASPVEDYFIHLDDLPDDKKEEAEKATAPLLDALDDDYAVPCDGTAFFPLQSCMNHSCCPNAKAFKRDEDNDGHAVIIALGPISKDEEITISYIDEELPYEERQAELADYGFTCTCSKCQEEKPN
;
A
#
# COMPACT_ATOMS: atom_id res chain seq x y z
N MET A 1 -9.08 -9.51 -40.01
CA MET A 1 -10.23 -8.63 -39.70
C MET A 1 -10.21 -8.37 -38.20
N ALA A 2 -9.45 -7.37 -37.77
CA ALA A 2 -9.36 -6.99 -36.37
C ALA A 2 -10.58 -6.13 -36.05
N ARG A 3 -11.52 -6.65 -35.27
CA ARG A 3 -12.47 -5.80 -34.55
C ARG A 3 -11.65 -5.02 -33.53
N SER A 4 -11.75 -3.70 -33.56
CA SER A 4 -11.18 -2.81 -32.55
C SER A 4 -11.73 -3.19 -31.17
N GLY A 5 -10.92 -3.90 -30.38
CA GLY A 5 -11.29 -4.46 -29.06
C GLY A 5 -11.54 -3.43 -27.95
N SER A 6 -11.44 -2.13 -28.24
CA SER A 6 -11.67 -1.07 -27.25
C SER A 6 -13.16 -0.90 -26.86
N GLY A 7 -14.09 -1.47 -27.64
CA GLY A 7 -15.54 -1.32 -27.39
C GLY A 7 -16.21 -2.46 -26.60
N ALA A 8 -15.48 -3.52 -26.23
CA ALA A 8 -16.02 -4.60 -25.41
C ALA A 8 -16.21 -4.11 -23.96
N SER A 9 -17.26 -4.54 -23.25
CA SER A 9 -17.34 -4.31 -21.79
C SER A 9 -16.39 -5.27 -21.05
N PRO A 10 -16.00 -5.01 -19.78
CA PRO A 10 -15.29 -5.98 -18.95
C PRO A 10 -15.95 -7.36 -18.91
N CYS A 11 -17.29 -7.40 -18.82
CA CYS A 11 -18.08 -8.63 -18.83
C CYS A 11 -18.02 -9.39 -20.17
N ASP A 12 -17.80 -8.69 -21.29
CA ASP A 12 -17.59 -9.35 -22.59
C ASP A 12 -16.21 -10.01 -22.65
N LEU A 13 -15.20 -9.37 -22.06
CA LEU A 13 -13.85 -9.94 -21.95
C LEU A 13 -13.84 -11.21 -21.08
N ASP A 14 -14.64 -11.25 -20.01
CA ASP A 14 -14.78 -12.45 -19.17
C ASP A 14 -15.23 -13.66 -20.00
N LYS A 15 -16.14 -13.46 -20.95
CA LYS A 15 -16.64 -14.53 -21.85
C LYS A 15 -15.63 -14.87 -22.94
N GLU A 16 -15.01 -13.87 -23.55
CA GLU A 16 -14.08 -14.04 -24.68
C GLU A 16 -12.78 -14.74 -24.25
N PHE A 17 -12.25 -14.39 -23.08
CA PHE A 17 -10.95 -14.84 -22.58
C PHE A 17 -11.06 -15.82 -21.41
N ALA A 18 -12.21 -16.47 -21.21
CA ALA A 18 -12.44 -17.38 -20.08
C ALA A 18 -11.31 -18.41 -19.83
N PRO A 19 -10.73 -19.09 -20.86
CA PRO A 19 -9.62 -20.03 -20.64
C PRO A 19 -8.32 -19.36 -20.16
N GLN A 20 -8.05 -18.13 -20.60
CA GLN A 20 -6.88 -17.35 -20.22
C GLN A 20 -7.05 -16.80 -18.80
N ILE A 21 -8.23 -16.27 -18.48
CA ILE A 21 -8.58 -15.77 -17.15
C ILE A 21 -8.48 -16.90 -16.13
N ALA A 22 -9.01 -18.08 -16.44
CA ALA A 22 -8.88 -19.25 -15.57
C ALA A 22 -7.41 -19.64 -15.29
N GLN A 23 -6.50 -19.44 -16.25
CA GLN A 23 -5.07 -19.69 -16.05
C GLN A 23 -4.39 -18.60 -15.22
N LEU A 24 -4.74 -17.32 -15.40
CA LEU A 24 -4.22 -16.21 -14.60
C LEU A 24 -4.63 -16.36 -13.12
N LEU A 25 -5.86 -16.83 -12.88
CA LEU A 25 -6.43 -16.98 -11.54
C LEU A 25 -6.14 -18.34 -10.89
N ALA A 26 -5.60 -19.31 -11.64
CA ALA A 26 -5.22 -20.59 -11.08
C ALA A 26 -4.12 -20.41 -10.01
N ALA A 27 -4.25 -21.17 -8.92
CA ALA A 27 -3.19 -21.25 -7.93
C ALA A 27 -1.89 -21.75 -8.60
N PRO A 28 -0.74 -21.11 -8.36
CA PRO A 28 0.54 -21.60 -8.87
C PRO A 28 0.80 -23.04 -8.42
N SER A 29 1.46 -23.83 -9.27
CA SER A 29 1.92 -25.16 -8.85
C SER A 29 2.92 -25.02 -7.70
N LEU A 30 2.94 -26.01 -6.80
CA LEU A 30 3.87 -26.06 -5.68
C LEU A 30 5.33 -25.81 -6.11
N GLN A 31 5.74 -26.47 -7.20
CA GLN A 31 7.09 -26.31 -7.76
C GLN A 31 7.35 -24.87 -8.25
N SER A 32 6.42 -24.28 -8.99
CA SER A 32 6.57 -22.90 -9.51
C SER A 32 6.65 -21.87 -8.38
N ALA A 33 5.85 -22.08 -7.33
CA ALA A 33 5.88 -21.24 -6.14
C ALA A 33 7.21 -21.40 -5.38
N GLN A 34 7.70 -22.64 -5.19
CA GLN A 34 9.00 -22.90 -4.56
C GLN A 34 10.14 -22.20 -5.29
N GLU A 35 10.24 -22.40 -6.60
CA GLU A 35 11.25 -21.77 -7.45
C GLU A 35 11.20 -20.24 -7.36
N TYR A 36 10.00 -19.66 -7.38
CA TYR A 36 9.82 -18.20 -7.25
C TYR A 36 10.34 -17.64 -5.93
N TYR A 37 9.94 -18.23 -4.80
CA TYR A 37 10.37 -17.68 -3.50
C TYR A 37 11.84 -17.97 -3.20
N GLU A 38 12.38 -19.10 -3.65
CA GLU A 38 13.83 -19.37 -3.55
C GLU A 38 14.64 -18.32 -4.33
N GLU A 39 14.23 -18.00 -5.57
CA GLU A 39 14.87 -16.96 -6.38
C GLU A 39 14.70 -15.56 -5.75
N LEU A 40 13.51 -15.26 -5.21
CA LEU A 40 13.24 -13.98 -4.55
C LEU A 40 14.11 -13.82 -3.30
N ILE A 41 14.14 -14.82 -2.42
CA ILE A 41 14.97 -14.83 -1.20
C ILE A 41 16.44 -14.67 -1.56
N GLN A 42 16.93 -15.41 -2.55
CA GLN A 42 18.33 -15.35 -2.97
C GLN A 42 18.69 -13.98 -3.57
N SER A 43 17.85 -13.45 -4.45
CA SER A 43 18.09 -12.16 -5.13
C SER A 43 18.06 -10.97 -4.16
N LYS A 44 17.26 -11.07 -3.09
CA LYS A 44 17.12 -10.05 -2.04
C LYS A 44 17.99 -10.30 -0.81
N LYS A 45 18.73 -11.41 -0.77
CA LYS A 45 19.62 -11.83 0.33
C LYS A 45 18.88 -12.01 1.67
N HIS A 46 17.69 -12.58 1.64
CA HIS A 46 16.90 -12.90 2.83
C HIS A 46 17.19 -14.32 3.36
N ASP A 47 18.47 -14.71 3.43
CA ASP A 47 18.90 -16.08 3.75
C ASP A 47 18.49 -16.56 5.16
N GLY A 48 18.00 -15.65 6.01
CA GLY A 48 17.49 -15.95 7.34
C GLY A 48 16.12 -16.62 7.37
N ILE A 49 15.39 -16.64 6.26
CA ILE A 49 14.06 -17.25 6.17
C ILE A 49 13.96 -18.24 5.00
N ARG A 50 12.91 -19.04 5.00
CA ARG A 50 12.46 -19.85 3.86
C ARG A 50 10.94 -19.87 3.80
N VAL A 51 10.38 -19.96 2.60
CA VAL A 51 8.94 -20.25 2.44
C VAL A 51 8.74 -21.76 2.44
N ASN A 52 7.90 -22.24 3.36
CA ASN A 52 7.51 -23.63 3.45
C ASN A 52 6.08 -23.82 2.87
N TYR A 53 5.72 -25.08 2.65
CA TYR A 53 4.40 -25.50 2.17
C TYR A 53 3.90 -26.70 2.97
N LYS A 54 4.39 -26.81 4.21
CA LYS A 54 4.15 -27.94 5.09
C LYS A 54 3.08 -27.55 6.08
N GLY A 55 1.95 -28.24 6.05
CA GLY A 55 0.89 -28.08 7.03
C GLY A 55 -0.48 -27.93 6.40
N ASP A 56 -1.49 -27.81 7.26
CA ASP A 56 -2.88 -27.62 6.87
C ASP A 56 -3.21 -26.14 6.56
N HIS A 57 -2.25 -25.23 6.78
CA HIS A 57 -2.42 -23.76 6.65
C HIS A 57 -1.93 -23.19 5.31
N GLY A 58 -1.49 -24.02 4.37
CA GLY A 58 -0.98 -23.58 3.07
C GLY A 58 0.50 -23.19 3.10
N LYS A 59 0.84 -22.00 2.60
CA LYS A 59 2.22 -21.46 2.63
C LYS A 59 2.52 -20.97 4.06
N GLY A 60 3.77 -21.05 4.46
CA GLY A 60 4.26 -20.47 5.72
C GLY A 60 5.68 -19.98 5.58
N VAL A 61 6.17 -19.20 6.55
CA VAL A 61 7.58 -18.78 6.62
C VAL A 61 8.24 -19.48 7.79
N CYS A 62 9.42 -20.07 7.58
CA CYS A 62 10.23 -20.63 8.66
C CYS A 62 11.56 -19.92 8.79
N ALA A 63 12.08 -19.90 10.01
CA ALA A 63 13.43 -19.47 10.30
C ALA A 63 14.45 -20.45 9.67
N ASN A 64 15.42 -19.91 8.92
CA ASN A 64 16.51 -20.69 8.34
C ASN A 64 17.80 -20.65 9.18
N LYS A 65 17.77 -19.86 10.26
CA LYS A 65 18.79 -19.72 11.31
C LYS A 65 18.08 -19.39 12.63
N ASP A 66 18.83 -19.36 13.73
CA ASP A 66 18.30 -18.86 15.01
C ASP A 66 18.21 -17.32 14.98
N PHE A 67 17.18 -16.77 15.63
CA PHE A 67 17.00 -15.35 15.89
C PHE A 67 16.89 -15.09 17.39
N ALA A 68 17.44 -13.98 17.85
CA ALA A 68 17.21 -13.42 19.18
C ALA A 68 16.05 -12.42 19.17
N GLU A 69 15.53 -12.07 20.34
CA GLU A 69 14.56 -10.98 20.50
C GLU A 69 15.09 -9.67 19.90
N GLY A 70 14.26 -8.98 19.13
CA GLY A 70 14.61 -7.74 18.45
C GLY A 70 15.41 -7.90 17.16
N ASP A 71 15.85 -9.12 16.79
CA ASP A 71 16.54 -9.33 15.52
C ASP A 71 15.64 -9.00 14.33
N LEU A 72 16.24 -8.37 13.31
CA LEU A 72 15.62 -8.20 12.00
C LEU A 72 15.50 -9.56 11.30
N ILE A 73 14.27 -10.00 11.11
CA ILE A 73 13.94 -11.23 10.37
C ILE A 73 13.90 -10.94 8.87
N LEU A 74 13.17 -9.90 8.48
CA LEU A 74 12.86 -9.59 7.08
C LEU A 74 12.65 -8.08 6.90
N LYS A 75 13.25 -7.51 5.85
CA LYS A 75 12.85 -6.21 5.29
C LYS A 75 12.33 -6.45 3.88
N ASP A 76 11.02 -6.62 3.74
CA ASP A 76 10.38 -7.04 2.50
C ASP A 76 10.08 -5.84 1.59
N GLN A 77 10.53 -5.92 0.35
CA GLN A 77 10.33 -4.87 -0.61
C GLN A 77 8.90 -4.90 -1.16
N ILE A 78 8.27 -3.72 -1.22
CA ILE A 78 6.96 -3.53 -1.87
C ILE A 78 7.02 -4.04 -3.31
N LEU A 79 6.09 -4.92 -3.68
CA LEU A 79 5.89 -5.31 -5.08
C LEU A 79 5.02 -4.30 -5.83
N VAL A 80 3.93 -3.88 -5.20
CA VAL A 80 2.99 -2.85 -5.68
C VAL A 80 2.44 -2.13 -4.45
N GLY A 81 2.38 -0.79 -4.49
CA GLY A 81 1.78 -0.01 -3.42
C GLY A 81 1.43 1.41 -3.85
N ALA A 82 0.56 2.06 -3.08
CA ALA A 82 0.16 3.45 -3.25
C ALA A 82 -0.14 4.09 -1.90
N GLN A 83 0.24 5.36 -1.75
CA GLN A 83 -0.18 6.23 -0.65
C GLN A 83 -1.66 6.55 -0.85
N HIS A 84 -2.45 6.59 0.22
CA HIS A 84 -3.85 6.99 0.16
C HIS A 84 -4.00 8.44 -0.29
N SER A 85 -5.04 8.72 -1.08
CA SER A 85 -5.24 10.02 -1.71
C SER A 85 -5.50 11.13 -0.71
N LEU A 86 -6.21 10.83 0.38
CA LEU A 86 -6.39 11.79 1.48
C LEU A 86 -5.10 12.03 2.25
N ASN A 87 -4.28 10.98 2.46
CA ASN A 87 -3.00 11.10 3.16
C ASN A 87 -1.98 11.96 2.38
N LYS A 88 -2.09 12.05 1.05
CA LYS A 88 -1.28 12.97 0.21
C LYS A 88 -1.47 14.45 0.57
N ILE A 89 -2.55 14.80 1.25
CA ILE A 89 -2.83 16.17 1.73
C ILE A 89 -1.97 16.46 2.97
N ASP A 90 -1.82 15.47 3.85
CA ASP A 90 -1.11 15.59 5.11
C ASP A 90 0.40 15.45 4.99
N CYS A 91 0.89 14.61 4.06
CA CYS A 91 2.32 14.43 3.86
C CYS A 91 2.72 14.17 2.41
N VAL A 92 3.97 14.54 2.10
CA VAL A 92 4.55 14.37 0.77
C VAL A 92 5.71 13.40 0.84
N VAL A 93 5.54 12.26 0.15
CA VAL A 93 6.55 11.21 0.07
C VAL A 93 6.95 10.92 -1.36
N CYS A 94 8.02 10.13 -1.52
CA CYS A 94 8.40 9.55 -2.79
C CYS A 94 7.31 8.58 -3.29
N SER A 95 6.79 8.80 -4.48
CA SER A 95 5.73 8.00 -5.12
C SER A 95 6.09 6.52 -5.38
N TYR A 96 7.37 6.17 -5.28
CA TYR A 96 7.89 4.82 -5.48
C TYR A 96 8.23 4.09 -4.18
N CYS A 97 8.98 4.73 -3.28
CA CYS A 97 9.49 4.10 -2.06
C CYS A 97 8.87 4.63 -0.77
N PHE A 98 8.00 5.65 -0.85
CA PHE A 98 7.22 6.20 0.27
C PHE A 98 8.04 6.87 1.37
N ARG A 99 9.33 7.10 1.12
CA ARG A 99 10.18 7.94 1.98
C ARG A 99 9.75 9.39 1.88
N PHE A 100 9.64 10.10 3.01
CA PHE A 100 9.44 11.55 3.06
C PHE A 100 10.52 12.30 2.27
N ILE A 101 10.13 13.39 1.59
CA ILE A 101 10.99 14.20 0.72
C ILE A 101 10.85 15.71 1.03
N GLY A 102 11.80 16.53 0.57
CA GLY A 102 11.81 17.97 0.80
C GLY A 102 12.57 18.33 2.07
N SER A 103 11.91 19.00 3.01
CA SER A 103 12.44 19.36 4.33
C SER A 103 11.33 19.31 5.38
N VAL A 104 11.68 19.42 6.67
CA VAL A 104 10.70 19.51 7.76
C VAL A 104 9.77 20.71 7.55
N GLU A 105 10.33 21.86 7.15
CA GLU A 105 9.57 23.07 6.83
C GLU A 105 8.59 22.82 5.68
N PHE A 106 9.05 22.17 4.61
CA PHE A 106 8.21 21.85 3.48
C PHE A 106 7.03 20.95 3.87
N GLN A 107 7.24 19.92 4.70
CA GLN A 107 6.17 19.04 5.18
C GLN A 107 5.15 19.81 6.03
N ILE A 108 5.62 20.63 6.98
CA ILE A 108 4.77 21.48 7.82
C ILE A 108 3.98 22.47 6.95
N GLY A 109 4.66 23.18 6.06
CA GLY A 109 4.04 24.17 5.16
C GLY A 109 3.01 23.56 4.23
N HIS A 110 3.32 22.41 3.62
CA HIS A 110 2.41 21.68 2.74
C HIS A 110 1.09 21.37 3.45
N ARG A 111 1.16 20.82 4.66
CA ARG A 111 -0.03 20.45 5.42
C ARG A 111 -0.86 21.66 5.84
N LEU A 112 -0.20 22.70 6.37
CA LEU A 112 -0.87 23.94 6.76
C LEU A 112 -1.57 24.62 5.57
N TYR A 113 -0.96 24.58 4.38
CA TYR A 113 -1.57 25.07 3.15
C TYR A 113 -2.89 24.36 2.84
N PHE A 114 -2.92 23.03 2.86
CA PHE A 114 -4.16 22.32 2.58
C PHE A 114 -5.21 22.42 3.70
N GLN A 115 -4.80 22.50 4.98
CA GLN A 115 -5.72 22.79 6.09
C GLN A 115 -6.40 24.16 5.92
N SER A 116 -5.66 25.16 5.45
CA SER A 116 -6.21 26.50 5.17
C SER A 116 -7.25 26.49 4.03
N ILE A 117 -7.01 25.68 2.99
CA ILE A 117 -7.95 25.50 1.88
C ILE A 117 -9.21 24.78 2.35
N ALA A 118 -9.07 23.67 3.07
CA ALA A 118 -10.20 22.89 3.59
C ALA A 118 -11.10 23.75 4.50
N SER A 119 -10.48 24.54 5.39
CA SER A 119 -11.17 25.49 6.26
C SER A 119 -11.92 26.57 5.48
N SER A 120 -11.33 27.06 4.38
CA SER A 120 -11.95 28.07 3.52
C SER A 120 -13.15 27.55 2.72
N ILE A 121 -13.16 26.26 2.41
CA ILE A 121 -14.24 25.60 1.63
C ILE A 121 -15.35 25.08 2.56
N GLY A 122 -15.15 25.06 3.88
CA GLY A 122 -16.12 24.55 4.85
C GLY A 122 -16.31 23.02 4.76
N CYS A 123 -15.31 22.31 4.23
CA CYS A 123 -15.34 20.86 4.09
C CYS A 123 -14.82 20.24 5.40
N SER A 124 -15.73 19.85 6.28
CA SER A 124 -15.41 18.93 7.37
C SER A 124 -15.32 17.52 6.78
N SER A 125 -14.18 17.14 6.22
CA SER A 125 -13.92 15.74 5.95
C SER A 125 -13.87 15.02 7.31
N GLU A 126 -14.91 14.26 7.64
CA GLU A 126 -14.82 13.25 8.68
C GLU A 126 -13.70 12.30 8.27
N ARG A 127 -12.61 12.35 9.03
CA ARG A 127 -11.44 11.48 8.81
C ARG A 127 -11.87 10.05 9.15
N HIS A 128 -12.18 9.26 8.13
CA HIS A 128 -12.35 7.83 8.32
C HIS A 128 -10.98 7.21 8.63
N CYS A 129 -10.80 6.89 9.91
CA CYS A 129 -9.72 6.03 10.37
C CYS A 129 -10.05 4.62 9.86
N HIS A 130 -9.45 4.18 8.76
CA HIS A 130 -9.38 2.75 8.47
C HIS A 130 -8.16 2.20 9.21
N GLY A 131 -8.37 1.83 10.47
CA GLY A 131 -7.44 1.03 11.24
C GLY A 131 -7.77 -0.44 11.04
N SER A 132 -6.89 -1.19 10.38
CA SER A 132 -6.57 -2.53 10.85
C SER A 132 -5.53 -2.36 11.96
N ASP A 133 -6.00 -2.33 13.20
CA ASP A 133 -5.17 -2.10 14.38
C ASP A 133 -4.09 -3.18 14.52
N VAL A 134 -2.84 -2.79 14.23
CA VAL A 134 -1.65 -3.47 14.77
C VAL A 134 -0.69 -2.41 15.29
N GLY A 135 -0.89 -2.02 16.56
CA GLY A 135 0.13 -1.35 17.35
C GLY A 135 -0.23 0.06 17.85
N SER A 136 -0.98 0.10 18.95
CA SER A 136 -0.92 1.10 20.03
C SER A 136 -0.45 2.53 19.66
N SER A 137 -1.40 3.33 19.20
CA SER A 137 -1.48 4.75 19.58
C SER A 137 -2.93 5.07 19.89
N THR A 138 -3.20 5.37 21.16
CA THR A 138 -4.53 5.65 21.70
C THR A 138 -5.08 6.91 21.04
N CYS A 139 -5.94 6.76 20.01
CA CYS A 139 -6.70 7.87 19.45
C CYS A 139 -7.79 8.27 20.47
N SER A 140 -7.44 9.23 21.32
CA SER A 140 -8.40 9.86 22.22
C SER A 140 -9.35 10.71 21.39
N SER A 141 -10.53 10.18 21.08
CA SER A 141 -11.67 10.95 20.55
C SER A 141 -12.06 12.05 21.54
N GLY A 142 -11.47 13.22 21.36
CA GLY A 142 -11.63 14.38 22.22
C GLY A 142 -12.11 15.61 21.44
N VAL A 143 -13.37 15.98 21.65
CA VAL A 143 -13.92 17.36 21.66
C VAL A 143 -13.47 18.30 20.54
N THR A 144 -14.41 18.70 19.69
CA THR A 144 -14.30 19.85 18.77
C THR A 144 -13.76 21.10 19.48
N LYS A 145 -12.45 21.34 19.41
CA LYS A 145 -11.84 22.61 19.80
C LYS A 145 -11.86 23.53 18.59
N GLU A 146 -12.75 24.51 18.64
CA GLU A 146 -12.68 25.73 17.82
C GLU A 146 -11.44 26.56 18.20
N LYS A 147 -10.22 26.12 17.85
CA LYS A 147 -9.00 26.94 17.90
C LYS A 147 -7.97 26.47 16.87
N SER A 148 -8.31 26.46 15.58
CA SER A 148 -7.26 26.49 14.56
C SER A 148 -6.73 27.93 14.48
N THR A 149 -5.51 28.15 14.95
CA THR A 149 -4.83 29.45 14.84
C THR A 149 -4.40 29.62 13.39
N THR A 150 -5.12 30.42 12.60
CA THR A 150 -4.82 30.59 11.18
C THR A 150 -3.53 31.39 11.01
N LEU A 151 -2.49 30.75 10.48
CA LEU A 151 -1.22 31.40 10.17
C LEU A 151 -1.34 32.27 8.90
N PRO A 152 -0.58 33.38 8.78
CA PRO A 152 -0.56 34.18 7.55
C PRO A 152 -0.10 33.35 6.34
N GLU A 153 -0.72 33.57 5.18
CA GLU A 153 -0.38 32.87 3.93
C GLU A 153 1.10 33.01 3.57
N GLU A 154 1.72 34.17 3.85
CA GLU A 154 3.12 34.41 3.54
C GLU A 154 4.07 33.52 4.37
N VAL A 155 3.67 33.15 5.60
CA VAL A 155 4.45 32.24 6.46
C VAL A 155 4.40 30.83 5.88
N ILE A 156 3.21 30.38 5.48
CA ILE A 156 2.99 29.06 4.87
C ILE A 156 3.76 28.95 3.55
N GLU A 157 3.67 29.98 2.69
CA GLU A 157 4.41 30.04 1.43
C GLU A 157 5.92 29.96 1.67
N SER A 158 6.44 30.72 2.63
CA SER A 158 7.88 30.73 2.96
C SER A 158 8.40 29.37 3.44
N LEU A 159 7.57 28.58 4.13
CA LEU A 159 7.90 27.20 4.53
C LEU A 159 7.96 26.26 3.32
N ILE A 160 7.02 26.40 2.37
CA ILE A 160 6.94 25.57 1.16
C ILE A 160 8.09 25.89 0.19
N THR A 161 8.43 27.17 0.03
CA THR A 161 9.51 27.62 -0.88
C THR A 161 10.91 27.40 -0.31
N GLY A 162 11.02 27.16 1.00
CA GLY A 162 12.29 27.01 1.71
C GLY A 162 12.99 28.34 2.00
N ASP A 163 12.25 29.45 2.03
CA ASP A 163 12.79 30.78 2.38
C ASP A 163 13.04 30.92 3.90
N VAL A 164 12.49 30.01 4.70
CA VAL A 164 12.67 29.92 6.14
C VAL A 164 13.33 28.58 6.49
N SER A 165 14.28 28.62 7.44
CA SER A 165 14.84 27.44 8.08
C SER A 165 14.46 27.47 9.55
N LEU A 166 13.84 26.39 10.02
CA LEU A 166 13.46 26.25 11.42
C LEU A 166 14.66 25.82 12.27
N PRO A 167 14.69 26.17 13.57
CA PRO A 167 15.78 25.81 14.46
C PRO A 167 15.99 24.29 14.51
N PHE A 168 17.22 23.81 14.32
CA PHE A 168 17.61 22.40 14.42
C PHE A 168 16.99 21.44 13.38
N SER A 169 16.29 21.94 12.36
CA SER A 169 15.72 21.10 11.30
C SER A 169 16.80 20.42 10.44
N ASP A 170 18.03 20.94 10.44
CA ASP A 170 19.19 20.38 9.75
C ASP A 170 19.63 19.02 10.30
N HIS A 171 19.21 18.66 11.51
CA HIS A 171 19.39 17.32 12.07
C HIS A 171 18.48 16.25 11.45
N PHE A 172 17.45 16.66 10.69
CA PHE A 172 16.45 15.79 10.06
C PHE A 172 16.49 15.90 8.52
N PRO A 173 17.61 15.56 7.88
CA PRO A 173 17.76 15.75 6.44
C PRO A 173 16.84 14.80 5.66
N LEU A 174 16.04 15.38 4.76
CA LEU A 174 15.20 14.65 3.82
C LEU A 174 15.79 14.75 2.40
N PRO A 175 15.54 13.74 1.52
CA PRO A 175 15.95 13.80 0.13
C PRO A 175 15.29 14.96 -0.61
N GLU A 176 16.02 15.58 -1.54
CA GLU A 176 15.46 16.60 -2.44
C GLU A 176 14.30 16.05 -3.28
N ILE A 177 13.38 16.95 -3.63
CA ILE A 177 12.19 16.63 -4.44
C ILE A 177 12.58 16.58 -5.91
N ILE A 178 12.42 15.41 -6.53
CA ILE A 178 12.49 15.24 -7.98
C ILE A 178 11.05 15.13 -8.50
N ALA A 179 10.61 16.12 -9.25
CA ALA A 179 9.28 16.11 -9.87
C ALA A 179 9.21 15.15 -11.06
N CYS A 180 8.04 14.56 -11.30
CA CYS A 180 7.75 13.91 -12.56
C CYS A 180 7.91 14.90 -13.73
N GLN A 181 8.47 14.44 -14.86
CA GLN A 181 8.60 15.25 -16.08
C GLN A 181 7.28 15.37 -16.86
N GLY A 182 6.26 14.60 -16.46
CA GLY A 182 4.97 14.51 -17.11
C GLY A 182 3.88 15.28 -16.38
N CYS A 183 3.64 14.97 -15.10
CA CYS A 183 2.61 15.58 -14.27
C CYS A 183 3.20 16.33 -13.07
N GLU A 184 2.37 17.07 -12.35
CA GLU A 184 2.76 17.83 -11.15
C GLU A 184 2.45 17.06 -9.84
N GLU A 185 1.78 15.91 -9.96
CA GLU A 185 1.29 15.12 -8.83
C GLU A 185 2.36 14.20 -8.22
N GLU A 186 3.12 13.47 -9.05
CA GLU A 186 4.07 12.47 -8.57
C GLU A 186 5.47 13.05 -8.38
N ARG A 187 6.11 12.67 -7.26
CA ARG A 187 7.38 13.22 -6.78
C ARG A 187 8.27 12.10 -6.25
N TYR A 188 9.59 12.28 -6.33
CA TYR A 188 10.54 11.21 -6.06
C TYR A 188 11.71 11.69 -5.22
N CYS A 189 12.28 10.79 -4.40
CA CYS A 189 13.48 11.07 -3.61
C CYS A 189 14.79 10.94 -4.41
N SER A 190 14.73 10.36 -5.61
CA SER A 190 15.90 10.14 -6.47
C SER A 190 15.48 9.88 -7.92
N GLN A 191 16.38 10.14 -8.87
CA GLN A 191 16.15 9.81 -10.29
C GLN A 191 15.94 8.30 -10.46
N SER A 192 16.63 7.48 -9.67
CA SER A 192 16.43 6.03 -9.69
C SER A 192 15.00 5.63 -9.31
N CYS A 193 14.38 6.31 -8.33
CA CYS A 193 12.98 6.07 -7.98
C CYS A 193 12.03 6.55 -9.08
N ALA A 194 12.28 7.72 -9.67
CA ALA A 194 11.50 8.23 -10.80
C ALA A 194 11.53 7.26 -11.99
N ASP A 195 12.71 6.78 -12.36
CA ASP A 195 12.89 5.81 -13.45
C ASP A 195 12.22 4.47 -13.13
N SER A 196 12.35 3.99 -11.88
CA SER A 196 11.75 2.72 -11.45
C SER A 196 10.23 2.77 -11.46
N ASP A 197 9.64 3.88 -10.99
CA ASP A 197 8.20 4.11 -11.03
C ASP A 197 7.69 4.24 -12.47
N TRP A 198 8.42 4.96 -13.33
CA TRP A 198 8.08 5.09 -14.74
C TRP A 198 8.08 3.75 -15.48
N GLU A 199 9.12 2.94 -15.26
CA GLU A 199 9.27 1.60 -15.85
C GLU A 199 8.23 0.61 -15.33
N SER A 200 7.76 0.78 -14.10
CA SER A 200 6.91 -0.21 -13.42
C SER A 200 5.43 0.15 -13.47
N TYR A 201 5.05 1.44 -13.45
CA TYR A 201 3.65 1.85 -13.32
C TYR A 201 3.34 3.17 -14.07
N HIS A 202 4.06 4.24 -13.73
CA HIS A 202 3.63 5.61 -13.98
C HIS A 202 3.60 5.99 -15.46
N SER A 203 4.41 5.36 -16.32
CA SER A 203 4.37 5.63 -17.77
C SER A 203 2.99 5.42 -18.41
N LEU A 204 2.16 4.54 -17.84
CA LEU A 204 0.77 4.32 -18.27
C LEU A 204 -0.24 5.17 -17.48
N LEU A 205 0.06 5.49 -16.21
CA LEU A 205 -0.86 6.19 -15.30
C LEU A 205 -0.66 7.70 -15.24
N CYS A 206 0.39 8.24 -15.86
CA CYS A 206 0.66 9.68 -15.87
C CYS A 206 -0.48 10.44 -16.58
N ALA A 207 -1.15 11.32 -15.83
CA ALA A 207 -2.21 12.21 -16.32
C ALA A 207 -1.68 13.61 -16.70
N GLY A 208 -0.37 13.74 -16.91
CA GLY A 208 0.27 15.01 -17.21
C GLY A 208 -0.03 15.58 -18.62
N PRO A 209 0.32 16.85 -18.89
CA PRO A 209 0.14 17.51 -20.18
C PRO A 209 0.77 16.83 -21.39
N ASN A 210 1.71 15.90 -21.19
CA ASN A 210 2.35 15.12 -22.25
C ASN A 210 1.55 13.85 -22.64
N THR A 211 0.53 13.46 -21.88
CA THR A 211 -0.33 12.31 -22.18
C THR A 211 -1.44 12.68 -23.17
N GLU A 212 -1.73 11.84 -24.17
CA GLU A 212 -2.78 12.11 -25.17
C GLU A 212 -4.13 12.51 -24.52
N PRO A 213 -4.82 13.58 -25.01
CA PRO A 213 -5.99 14.14 -24.33
C PRO A 213 -7.12 13.14 -23.99
N PRO A 214 -7.50 12.19 -24.87
CA PRO A 214 -8.53 11.20 -24.54
C PRO A 214 -8.12 10.29 -23.37
N ARG A 215 -6.87 9.80 -23.39
CA ARG A 215 -6.32 8.98 -22.29
C ARG A 215 -6.23 9.79 -21.01
N ARG A 216 -5.77 11.05 -21.09
CA ARG A 216 -5.68 11.94 -19.92
C ARG A 216 -7.05 12.14 -19.26
N SER A 217 -8.09 12.43 -20.06
CA SER A 217 -9.45 12.59 -19.54
C SER A 217 -9.98 11.31 -18.90
N ALA A 218 -9.70 10.14 -19.48
CA ALA A 218 -10.08 8.86 -18.89
C ALA A 218 -9.35 8.58 -17.57
N LEU A 219 -8.05 8.89 -17.48
CA LEU A 219 -7.27 8.78 -16.24
C LEU A 219 -7.84 9.68 -15.14
N HIS A 220 -8.17 10.94 -15.44
CA HIS A 220 -8.76 11.82 -14.43
C HIS A 220 -10.09 11.28 -13.90
N LYS A 221 -10.98 10.78 -14.77
CA LYS A 221 -12.24 10.16 -14.34
C LYS A 221 -12.02 8.91 -13.48
N PHE A 222 -11.02 8.11 -13.83
CA PHE A 222 -10.65 6.94 -13.04
C PHE A 222 -10.17 7.33 -11.64
N VAL A 223 -9.27 8.31 -11.54
CA VAL A 223 -8.73 8.80 -10.26
C VAL A 223 -9.82 9.47 -9.43
N GLU A 224 -10.66 10.31 -10.05
CA GLU A 224 -11.82 10.92 -9.40
C GLU A 224 -12.75 9.86 -8.82
N HIS A 225 -13.14 8.85 -9.61
CA HIS A 225 -13.95 7.74 -9.13
C HIS A 225 -13.30 6.98 -7.98
N ALA A 226 -12.00 6.70 -8.05
CA ALA A 226 -11.29 6.01 -6.97
C ALA A 226 -11.31 6.83 -5.68
N ASN A 227 -10.97 8.11 -5.74
CA ASN A 227 -10.95 9.00 -4.59
C ASN A 227 -12.35 9.22 -3.97
N GLU A 228 -13.41 9.18 -4.77
CA GLU A 228 -14.79 9.33 -4.30
C GLU A 228 -15.40 8.05 -3.73
N THR A 229 -14.81 6.87 -4.03
CA THR A 229 -15.41 5.58 -3.68
C THR A 229 -14.50 4.68 -2.87
N ASN A 230 -13.32 4.31 -3.40
CA ASN A 230 -12.35 3.48 -2.71
C ASN A 230 -10.96 3.58 -3.36
N ASP A 231 -9.96 3.99 -2.56
CA ASP A 231 -8.56 4.15 -3.00
C ASP A 231 -7.89 2.83 -3.40
N ILE A 232 -8.47 1.67 -3.05
CA ILE A 232 -7.97 0.34 -3.46
C ILE A 232 -7.88 0.20 -4.99
N PHE A 233 -8.71 0.95 -5.73
CA PHE A 233 -8.67 0.97 -7.18
C PHE A 233 -7.35 1.54 -7.72
N LEU A 234 -6.75 2.52 -7.04
CA LEU A 234 -5.47 3.11 -7.46
C LEU A 234 -4.34 2.08 -7.40
N VAL A 235 -4.29 1.27 -6.34
CA VAL A 235 -3.28 0.21 -6.22
C VAL A 235 -3.58 -0.98 -7.15
N ALA A 236 -4.86 -1.29 -7.39
CA ALA A 236 -5.26 -2.29 -8.38
C ALA A 236 -4.85 -1.89 -9.81
N ALA A 237 -4.97 -0.60 -10.17
CA ALA A 237 -4.46 -0.08 -11.43
C ALA A 237 -2.93 -0.18 -11.51
N LYS A 238 -2.20 0.09 -10.43
CA LYS A 238 -0.75 -0.15 -10.39
C LYS A 238 -0.41 -1.63 -10.61
N ALA A 239 -1.16 -2.58 -10.08
CA ALA A 239 -0.94 -4.01 -10.31
C ALA A 239 -1.15 -4.43 -11.79
N ILE A 240 -2.18 -3.90 -12.44
CA ILE A 240 -2.41 -4.12 -13.89
C ILE A 240 -1.26 -3.51 -14.70
N THR A 241 -0.90 -2.25 -14.45
CA THR A 241 0.16 -1.56 -15.20
C THR A 241 1.53 -2.20 -15.00
N PHE A 242 1.85 -2.67 -13.79
CA PHE A 242 3.02 -3.48 -13.49
C PHE A 242 3.12 -4.69 -14.42
N THR A 243 2.04 -5.46 -14.51
CA THR A 243 2.01 -6.65 -15.36
C THR A 243 2.14 -6.29 -16.83
N MET A 244 1.43 -5.25 -17.29
CA MET A 244 1.49 -4.81 -18.69
C MET A 244 2.89 -4.33 -19.10
N LEU A 245 3.55 -3.55 -18.25
CA LEU A 245 4.88 -3.00 -18.53
C LEU A 245 5.95 -4.09 -18.46
N ARG A 246 5.84 -5.03 -17.51
CA ARG A 246 6.68 -6.23 -17.47
C ARG A 246 6.49 -7.10 -18.71
N TYR A 247 5.26 -7.32 -19.17
CA TYR A 247 4.97 -8.03 -20.42
C TYR A 247 5.64 -7.34 -21.62
N LYS A 248 5.49 -6.02 -21.74
CA LYS A 248 6.13 -5.24 -22.83
C LYS A 248 7.66 -5.36 -22.80
N LYS A 249 8.28 -5.38 -21.62
CA LYS A 249 9.73 -5.58 -21.44
C LYS A 249 10.17 -6.98 -21.88
N LEU A 250 9.48 -8.02 -21.41
CA LEU A 250 9.75 -9.41 -21.77
C LEU A 250 9.59 -9.65 -23.28
N LYS A 251 8.52 -9.12 -23.87
CA LYS A 251 8.26 -9.24 -25.31
C LYS A 251 9.37 -8.61 -26.14
N ARG A 252 9.79 -7.38 -25.82
CA ARG A 252 10.92 -6.73 -26.51
C ARG A 252 12.18 -7.60 -26.42
N GLN A 253 12.51 -8.12 -25.24
CA GLN A 253 13.68 -9.00 -25.06
C GLN A 253 13.58 -10.29 -25.88
N ASN A 254 12.40 -10.92 -25.94
CA ASN A 254 12.16 -12.11 -26.74
C ASN A 254 12.33 -11.84 -28.24
N ASP A 255 11.77 -10.73 -28.73
CA ASP A 255 11.88 -10.28 -30.13
C ASP A 255 13.37 -10.02 -30.50
N PHE A 256 14.16 -9.43 -29.60
CA PHE A 256 15.59 -9.23 -29.81
C PHE A 256 16.40 -10.54 -29.85
N GLN A 257 15.98 -11.57 -29.10
CA GLN A 257 16.70 -12.84 -28.98
C GLN A 257 16.37 -13.87 -30.08
N ASN A 258 15.44 -13.57 -31.01
CA ASN A 258 15.00 -14.49 -32.08
C ASN A 258 14.58 -15.89 -31.56
N LYS A 259 14.14 -16.00 -30.30
CA LYS A 259 13.62 -17.26 -29.75
C LYS A 259 12.30 -17.61 -30.46
N SER A 260 12.09 -18.88 -30.80
CA SER A 260 10.87 -19.31 -31.48
C SER A 260 9.63 -18.98 -30.64
N ALA A 261 8.58 -18.51 -31.31
CA ALA A 261 7.25 -18.12 -30.81
C ALA A 261 6.84 -18.67 -29.43
N GLU A 262 7.38 -18.08 -28.36
CA GLU A 262 6.66 -18.06 -27.09
C GLU A 262 5.34 -17.32 -27.35
N SER A 263 4.22 -17.91 -26.97
CA SER A 263 2.94 -17.26 -27.19
C SER A 263 2.90 -15.95 -26.39
N ASN A 264 2.27 -14.91 -26.93
CA ASN A 264 2.08 -13.64 -26.19
C ASN A 264 1.45 -13.90 -24.80
N PHE A 265 0.57 -14.90 -24.71
CA PHE A 265 -0.03 -15.28 -23.43
C PHE A 265 0.97 -15.91 -22.45
N SER A 266 1.94 -16.70 -22.93
CA SER A 266 3.03 -17.23 -22.07
C SER A 266 3.87 -16.11 -21.47
N LEU A 267 4.23 -15.11 -22.28
CA LEU A 267 4.94 -13.92 -21.80
C LEU A 267 4.10 -13.11 -20.80
N LEU A 268 2.78 -13.04 -21.02
CA LEU A 268 1.85 -12.40 -20.08
C LEU A 268 1.77 -13.16 -18.75
N MET A 269 1.75 -14.49 -18.77
CA MET A 269 1.81 -15.33 -17.56
C MET A 269 3.10 -15.12 -16.79
N GLU A 270 4.25 -15.00 -17.47
CA GLU A 270 5.53 -14.70 -16.83
C GLU A 270 5.58 -13.27 -16.26
N ALA A 271 4.89 -12.33 -16.92
CA ALA A 271 4.72 -10.98 -16.39
C ALA A 271 3.81 -10.96 -15.15
N TRP A 272 2.76 -11.78 -15.14
CA TRP A 272 1.79 -11.91 -14.05
C TRP A 272 2.32 -12.70 -12.85
N LYS A 273 3.35 -13.54 -13.06
CA LYS A 273 3.90 -14.47 -12.07
C LYS A 273 4.11 -13.88 -10.66
N PRO A 274 4.63 -12.65 -10.47
CA PRO A 274 4.75 -12.09 -9.11
C PRO A 274 3.41 -11.91 -8.38
N LEU A 275 2.36 -11.45 -9.06
CA LEU A 275 1.03 -11.27 -8.49
C LEU A 275 0.26 -12.60 -8.38
N SER A 276 0.61 -13.60 -9.19
CA SER A 276 0.00 -14.92 -9.09
C SER A 276 0.30 -15.61 -7.75
N MET A 277 1.37 -15.18 -7.05
CA MET A 277 1.83 -15.76 -5.79
C MET A 277 1.06 -15.30 -4.55
N GLY A 278 0.39 -14.14 -4.62
CA GLY A 278 -0.48 -13.64 -3.55
C GLY A 278 -1.75 -14.47 -3.40
N PHE A 279 -2.20 -14.67 -2.16
CA PHE A 279 -3.51 -15.27 -1.92
C PHE A 279 -4.57 -14.29 -2.41
N LYS A 280 -5.56 -14.76 -3.16
CA LYS A 280 -6.55 -13.88 -3.77
C LYS A 280 -7.88 -14.59 -3.96
N LYS A 281 -8.94 -13.85 -3.67
CA LYS A 281 -10.33 -14.20 -3.95
C LYS A 281 -11.02 -12.98 -4.54
N ARG A 282 -12.22 -13.16 -5.07
CA ARG A 282 -13.01 -12.03 -5.57
C ARG A 282 -13.37 -11.13 -4.40
N TRP A 283 -13.08 -9.84 -4.55
CA TRP A 283 -13.35 -8.85 -3.52
C TRP A 283 -14.80 -8.87 -3.05
N TRP A 284 -15.76 -8.80 -3.97
CA TRP A 284 -17.18 -8.82 -3.60
C TRP A 284 -17.62 -10.13 -2.95
N ASP A 285 -16.90 -11.25 -3.06
CA ASP A 285 -17.28 -12.49 -2.36
C ASP A 285 -16.77 -12.52 -0.90
N TYR A 286 -15.72 -11.75 -0.56
CA TYR A 286 -14.95 -11.90 0.68
C TYR A 286 -14.71 -10.61 1.46
N VAL A 287 -15.05 -9.44 0.93
CA VAL A 287 -15.00 -8.20 1.71
C VAL A 287 -15.84 -8.36 2.98
N ALA A 288 -15.35 -7.85 4.12
CA ALA A 288 -16.10 -7.88 5.36
C ALA A 288 -17.46 -7.19 5.18
N LEU A 289 -18.49 -7.73 5.84
CA LEU A 289 -19.78 -7.04 5.91
C LEU A 289 -19.67 -5.93 6.95
N PRO A 290 -20.01 -4.68 6.61
CA PRO A 290 -20.13 -3.61 7.59
C PRO A 290 -21.12 -4.00 8.71
N GLU A 291 -20.88 -3.54 9.93
CA GLU A 291 -21.73 -3.86 11.09
C GLU A 291 -23.19 -3.42 10.91
N ASP A 292 -23.43 -2.40 10.07
CA ASP A 292 -24.74 -1.84 9.75
C ASP A 292 -25.46 -2.54 8.60
N VAL A 293 -24.82 -3.53 7.95
CA VAL A 293 -25.44 -4.34 6.90
C VAL A 293 -26.08 -5.59 7.50
N ASP A 294 -27.41 -5.62 7.52
CA ASP A 294 -28.17 -6.79 7.93
C ASP A 294 -27.90 -7.98 7.00
N ALA A 295 -27.91 -9.20 7.54
CA ALA A 295 -27.70 -10.43 6.76
C ALA A 295 -28.73 -10.62 5.61
N SER A 296 -29.90 -9.96 5.67
CA SER A 296 -30.87 -9.94 4.58
C SER A 296 -30.46 -9.10 3.38
N ASP A 297 -29.56 -8.13 3.58
CA ASP A 297 -29.11 -7.17 2.58
C ASP A 297 -27.73 -7.50 2.01
N GLU A 298 -27.10 -8.59 2.49
CA GLU A 298 -25.79 -9.06 2.02
C GLU A 298 -25.73 -9.15 0.49
N ASP A 299 -26.68 -9.81 -0.17
CA ASP A 299 -26.69 -9.95 -1.63
C ASP A 299 -26.67 -8.58 -2.35
N SER A 300 -27.36 -7.58 -1.79
CA SER A 300 -27.39 -6.22 -2.35
C SER A 300 -26.04 -5.53 -2.18
N PHE A 301 -25.46 -5.59 -0.97
CA PHE A 301 -24.15 -5.03 -0.69
C PHE A 301 -23.07 -5.65 -1.59
N ARG A 302 -23.06 -6.98 -1.71
CA ARG A 302 -22.12 -7.73 -2.57
C ARG A 302 -22.23 -7.28 -4.03
N GLN A 303 -23.45 -7.02 -4.50
CA GLN A 303 -23.71 -6.51 -5.85
C GLN A 303 -23.22 -5.06 -6.03
N GLU A 304 -23.39 -4.20 -5.03
CA GLU A 304 -22.87 -2.81 -5.05
C GLU A 304 -21.34 -2.78 -5.15
N ILE A 305 -20.64 -3.58 -4.33
CA ILE A 305 -19.17 -3.71 -4.38
C ILE A 305 -18.71 -4.18 -5.77
N ARG A 306 -19.44 -5.14 -6.37
CA ARG A 306 -19.15 -5.62 -7.72
C ARG A 306 -19.36 -4.53 -8.78
N ASP A 307 -20.39 -3.69 -8.64
CA ASP A 307 -20.70 -2.62 -9.59
C ASP A 307 -19.71 -1.44 -9.49
N LEU A 308 -19.18 -1.17 -8.29
CA LEU A 308 -18.04 -0.26 -8.09
C LEU A 308 -16.80 -0.78 -8.83
N ALA A 309 -16.43 -2.04 -8.63
CA ALA A 309 -15.30 -2.65 -9.32
C ALA A 309 -15.48 -2.62 -10.85
N PHE A 310 -16.69 -2.85 -11.35
CA PHE A 310 -17.00 -2.76 -12.78
C PHE A 310 -16.80 -1.35 -13.33
N THR A 311 -17.34 -0.34 -12.65
CA THR A 311 -17.22 1.07 -13.06
C THR A 311 -15.77 1.52 -13.09
N SER A 312 -15.04 1.23 -12.01
CA SER A 312 -13.61 1.48 -11.88
C SER A 312 -12.80 0.83 -13.01
N LEU A 313 -13.05 -0.45 -13.29
CA LEU A 313 -12.35 -1.17 -14.37
C LEU A 313 -12.67 -0.62 -15.75
N GLN A 314 -13.93 -0.21 -16.01
CA GLN A 314 -14.31 0.39 -17.28
C GLN A 314 -13.55 1.72 -17.51
N LEU A 315 -13.45 2.57 -16.49
CA LEU A 315 -12.70 3.82 -16.56
C LEU A 315 -11.19 3.57 -16.78
N LEU A 316 -10.61 2.60 -16.08
CA LEU A 316 -9.22 2.20 -16.28
C LEU A 316 -8.97 1.65 -17.69
N LYS A 317 -9.90 0.84 -18.19
CA LYS A 317 -9.84 0.29 -19.56
C LYS A 317 -9.86 1.41 -20.60
N ASP A 318 -10.74 2.39 -20.46
CA ASP A 318 -10.82 3.53 -21.37
C ASP A 318 -9.50 4.34 -21.37
N ALA A 319 -8.75 4.32 -20.27
CA ALA A 319 -7.47 5.00 -20.15
C ALA A 319 -6.29 4.22 -20.76
N ILE A 320 -6.14 2.92 -20.44
CA ILE A 320 -4.87 2.21 -20.65
C ILE A 320 -5.00 0.85 -21.36
N PHE A 321 -6.16 0.51 -21.91
CA PHE A 321 -6.39 -0.81 -22.53
C PHE A 321 -5.37 -1.15 -23.64
N ASP A 322 -4.87 -2.39 -23.58
CA ASP A 322 -4.01 -2.99 -24.59
C ASP A 322 -4.58 -4.36 -24.97
N ALA A 323 -4.86 -4.57 -26.26
CA ALA A 323 -5.48 -5.79 -26.75
C ALA A 323 -4.64 -7.05 -26.49
N GLU A 324 -3.31 -6.91 -26.38
CA GLU A 324 -2.43 -8.04 -26.05
C GLU A 324 -2.49 -8.44 -24.57
N CYS A 325 -2.94 -7.52 -23.72
CA CYS A 325 -3.15 -7.73 -22.28
C CYS A 325 -4.64 -7.79 -21.93
N ALA A 326 -5.53 -7.99 -22.91
CA ALA A 326 -6.98 -7.95 -22.71
C ALA A 326 -7.50 -8.82 -21.54
N PRO A 327 -6.95 -10.03 -21.27
CA PRO A 327 -7.36 -10.82 -20.11
C PRO A 327 -7.16 -10.12 -18.75
N LEU A 328 -6.26 -9.14 -18.62
CA LEU A 328 -6.09 -8.37 -17.38
C LEU A 328 -7.24 -7.39 -17.12
N PHE A 329 -7.99 -7.01 -18.15
CA PHE A 329 -9.13 -6.08 -18.06
C PHE A 329 -10.47 -6.81 -17.93
N SER A 330 -10.43 -8.03 -17.44
CA SER A 330 -11.59 -8.83 -17.07
C SER A 330 -12.04 -8.44 -15.65
N LEU A 331 -13.34 -8.46 -15.40
CA LEU A 331 -13.86 -8.12 -14.06
C LEU A 331 -13.43 -9.18 -13.05
N GLU A 332 -13.38 -10.45 -13.46
CA GLU A 332 -12.87 -11.53 -12.62
C GLU A 332 -11.41 -11.31 -12.22
N VAL A 333 -10.51 -10.94 -13.14
CA VAL A 333 -9.11 -10.67 -12.79
C VAL A 333 -8.99 -9.45 -11.88
N TYR A 334 -9.69 -8.36 -12.19
CA TYR A 334 -9.65 -7.14 -11.40
C TYR A 334 -10.19 -7.35 -9.98
N GLY A 335 -11.31 -8.06 -9.82
CA GLY A 335 -11.87 -8.40 -8.53
C GLY A 335 -10.93 -9.26 -7.67
N HIS A 336 -10.13 -10.14 -8.28
CA HIS A 336 -9.10 -10.90 -7.55
C HIS A 336 -7.86 -10.06 -7.22
N ILE A 337 -7.50 -9.07 -8.05
CA ILE A 337 -6.44 -8.12 -7.69
C ILE A 337 -6.84 -7.34 -6.46
N ILE A 338 -8.07 -6.80 -6.43
CA ILE A 338 -8.57 -6.03 -5.29
C ILE A 338 -8.61 -6.91 -4.05
N GLY A 339 -9.23 -8.10 -4.13
CA GLY A 339 -9.28 -9.03 -3.00
C GLY A 339 -7.90 -9.55 -2.56
N MET A 340 -6.87 -9.46 -3.39
CA MET A 340 -5.49 -9.75 -2.97
C MET A 340 -4.98 -8.72 -1.96
N PHE A 341 -5.28 -7.44 -2.12
CA PHE A 341 -4.85 -6.42 -1.17
C PHE A 341 -5.60 -6.54 0.16
N GLU A 342 -6.90 -6.83 0.11
CA GLU A 342 -7.73 -7.07 1.30
C GLU A 342 -7.26 -8.28 2.11
N LEU A 343 -6.94 -9.40 1.44
CA LEU A 343 -6.64 -10.68 2.10
C LEU A 343 -5.18 -10.87 2.49
N ASN A 344 -4.30 -9.93 2.15
CA ASN A 344 -2.88 -9.96 2.51
C ASN A 344 -2.47 -8.65 3.18
N ASN A 345 -3.42 -7.95 3.80
CA ASN A 345 -3.20 -6.58 4.24
C ASN A 345 -2.07 -6.49 5.27
N LEU A 346 -1.20 -5.54 5.03
CA LEU A 346 -0.27 -5.00 6.00
C LEU A 346 -0.13 -3.53 5.61
N ASP A 347 -0.46 -2.64 6.53
CA ASP A 347 -0.50 -1.22 6.22
C ASP A 347 0.88 -0.70 5.82
N LEU A 348 0.91 0.09 4.75
CA LEU A 348 2.10 0.85 4.39
C LEU A 348 2.12 2.07 5.29
N VAL A 349 2.96 2.03 6.31
CA VAL A 349 3.16 3.15 7.24
C VAL A 349 4.62 3.58 7.23
N VAL A 350 4.87 4.88 7.08
CA VAL A 350 6.19 5.49 7.28
C VAL A 350 6.04 6.63 8.28
N ALA A 351 6.76 6.57 9.39
CA ALA A 351 6.71 7.59 10.43
C ALA A 351 7.14 8.95 9.88
N SER A 352 6.50 10.01 10.38
CA SER A 352 6.77 11.37 9.91
C SER A 352 8.02 11.93 10.57
N PRO A 353 8.98 12.49 9.80
CA PRO A 353 10.14 13.16 10.36
C PRO A 353 9.78 14.44 11.14
N VAL A 354 8.55 14.94 10.98
CA VAL A 354 8.02 16.06 11.78
C VAL A 354 7.84 15.63 13.24
N GLU A 355 7.51 14.36 13.51
CA GLU A 355 7.42 13.82 14.87
C GLU A 355 8.78 13.86 15.55
N ASP A 356 9.78 13.23 14.93
CA ASP A 356 11.15 13.19 15.43
C ASP A 356 11.71 14.59 15.67
N TYR A 357 11.37 15.54 14.79
CA TYR A 357 11.76 16.93 14.92
C TYR A 357 11.19 17.59 16.17
N PHE A 358 9.88 17.49 16.41
CA PHE A 358 9.27 18.09 17.60
C PHE A 358 9.67 17.38 18.90
N ILE A 359 9.83 16.05 18.89
CA ILE A 359 10.40 15.30 20.02
C ILE A 359 11.80 15.82 20.34
N HIS A 360 12.63 16.04 19.33
CA HIS A 360 13.98 16.58 19.55
C HIS A 360 13.97 17.97 20.16
N LEU A 361 13.07 18.85 19.72
CA LEU A 361 12.92 20.17 20.33
C LEU A 361 12.47 20.08 21.79
N ASP A 362 11.59 19.14 22.09
CA ASP A 362 11.08 18.92 23.45
C ASP A 362 12.15 18.45 24.42
N ASP A 363 13.12 17.68 23.92
CA ASP A 363 14.28 17.14 24.65
C ASP A 363 15.47 18.12 24.77
N LEU A 364 15.37 19.32 24.18
CA LEU A 364 16.42 20.35 24.31
C LEU A 364 16.52 20.89 25.75
N PRO A 365 17.72 21.37 26.17
CA PRO A 365 17.86 22.16 27.39
C PRO A 365 16.94 23.40 27.39
N ASP A 366 16.40 23.76 28.55
CA ASP A 366 15.39 24.82 28.73
C ASP A 366 15.71 26.13 27.97
N ASP A 367 16.97 26.57 27.98
CA ASP A 367 17.40 27.81 27.31
C ASP A 367 17.28 27.73 25.79
N LYS A 368 17.64 26.58 25.20
CA LYS A 368 17.53 26.34 23.77
C LYS A 368 16.11 26.00 23.35
N LYS A 369 15.37 25.29 24.19
CA LYS A 369 13.97 24.97 23.99
C LYS A 369 13.13 26.25 23.89
N GLU A 370 13.28 27.16 24.86
CA GLU A 370 12.56 28.45 24.84
C GLU A 370 12.92 29.30 23.61
N GLU A 371 14.17 29.23 23.13
CA GLU A 371 14.57 29.91 21.90
C GLU A 371 13.94 29.29 20.65
N ALA A 372 13.92 27.95 20.55
CA ALA A 372 13.32 27.24 19.42
C ALA A 372 11.80 27.42 19.37
N GLU A 373 11.12 27.32 20.51
CA GLU A 373 9.66 27.48 20.64
C GLU A 373 9.17 28.85 20.15
N LYS A 374 9.99 29.91 20.20
CA LYS A 374 9.63 31.22 19.63
C LYS A 374 9.36 31.16 18.14
N ALA A 375 10.03 30.25 17.43
CA ALA A 375 9.84 30.04 15.99
C ALA A 375 8.82 28.94 15.69
N THR A 376 8.71 27.92 16.55
CA THR A 376 7.98 26.67 16.23
C THR A 376 6.63 26.54 16.91
N ALA A 377 6.40 27.17 18.07
CA ALA A 377 5.13 27.06 18.80
C ALA A 377 3.92 27.53 17.97
N PRO A 378 3.98 28.64 17.20
CA PRO A 378 2.85 29.00 16.33
C PRO A 378 2.53 27.96 15.26
N LEU A 379 3.53 27.20 14.81
CA LEU A 379 3.36 26.13 13.82
C LEU A 379 2.73 24.91 14.49
N LEU A 380 3.25 24.50 15.64
CA LEU A 380 2.71 23.38 16.42
C LEU A 380 1.27 23.65 16.85
N ASP A 381 0.97 24.86 17.32
CA ASP A 381 -0.39 25.31 17.69
C ASP A 381 -1.36 25.31 16.49
N ALA A 382 -0.86 25.53 15.26
CA ALA A 382 -1.68 25.52 14.05
C ALA A 382 -1.91 24.09 13.52
N LEU A 383 -0.93 23.21 13.72
CA LEU A 383 -1.00 21.80 13.34
C LEU A 383 -1.88 20.95 14.29
N ASP A 384 -2.05 21.39 15.54
CA ASP A 384 -2.87 20.76 16.59
C ASP A 384 -2.38 19.35 16.99
N ASP A 385 -3.22 18.57 17.68
CA ASP A 385 -2.91 17.22 18.19
C ASP A 385 -2.41 16.25 17.11
N ASP A 386 -2.72 16.49 15.84
CA ASP A 386 -2.33 15.63 14.72
C ASP A 386 -1.00 16.06 14.08
N TYR A 387 -0.13 16.83 14.74
CA TYR A 387 1.02 17.52 14.14
C TYR A 387 1.97 16.67 13.28
N ALA A 388 2.03 15.36 13.52
CA ALA A 388 2.85 14.44 12.75
C ALA A 388 2.03 13.26 12.21
N VAL A 389 1.41 13.46 11.04
CA VAL A 389 0.68 12.39 10.33
C VAL A 389 1.69 11.53 9.56
N PRO A 390 1.71 10.20 9.76
CA PRO A 390 2.57 9.31 9.00
C PRO A 390 2.15 9.25 7.52
N CYS A 391 3.01 8.69 6.67
CA CYS A 391 2.58 8.27 5.34
C CYS A 391 1.81 6.97 5.46
N ASP A 392 0.55 6.98 5.02
CA ASP A 392 -0.34 5.83 5.03
C ASP A 392 -0.69 5.40 3.60
N GLY A 393 -0.76 4.09 3.40
CA GLY A 393 -1.08 3.52 2.11
C GLY A 393 -1.36 2.03 2.15
N THR A 394 -1.63 1.49 0.97
CA THR A 394 -1.85 0.06 0.75
C THR A 394 -0.73 -0.51 -0.11
N ALA A 395 -0.18 -1.65 0.28
CA ALA A 395 0.87 -2.32 -0.45
C ALA A 395 0.80 -3.84 -0.36
N PHE A 396 1.45 -4.51 -1.31
CA PHE A 396 1.62 -5.95 -1.32
C PHE A 396 3.11 -6.32 -1.14
N PHE A 397 3.38 -7.15 -0.12
CA PHE A 397 4.71 -7.59 0.30
C PHE A 397 4.85 -9.11 0.09
N PRO A 398 5.58 -9.58 -0.93
CA PRO A 398 5.52 -10.98 -1.36
C PRO A 398 5.94 -12.02 -0.32
N LEU A 399 6.94 -11.72 0.51
CA LEU A 399 7.45 -12.63 1.52
C LEU A 399 6.69 -12.50 2.84
N GLN A 400 6.34 -11.27 3.25
CA GLN A 400 5.52 -11.05 4.43
C GLN A 400 4.13 -11.67 4.28
N SER A 401 3.51 -11.60 3.09
CA SER A 401 2.21 -12.20 2.82
C SER A 401 2.20 -13.75 2.86
N CYS A 402 3.33 -14.38 3.17
CA CYS A 402 3.44 -15.82 3.41
C CYS A 402 3.53 -16.17 4.90
N MET A 403 3.65 -15.20 5.80
CA MET A 403 3.72 -15.44 7.25
C MET A 403 2.32 -15.70 7.78
N ASN A 404 2.12 -16.83 8.45
CA ASN A 404 0.81 -17.19 9.01
C ASN A 404 0.51 -16.44 10.31
N HIS A 405 -0.78 -16.42 10.64
CA HIS A 405 -1.28 -15.85 11.88
C HIS A 405 -1.02 -16.73 13.11
N SER A 406 -0.76 -16.09 14.26
CA SER A 406 -0.93 -16.67 15.60
C SER A 406 -1.38 -15.58 16.57
N CYS A 407 -2.32 -15.86 17.48
CA CYS A 407 -2.67 -14.94 18.58
C CYS A 407 -1.60 -14.91 19.70
N CYS A 408 -0.56 -15.75 19.58
CA CYS A 408 0.71 -15.62 20.29
C CYS A 408 1.83 -15.60 19.24
N PRO A 409 2.02 -14.48 18.54
CA PRO A 409 3.01 -14.40 17.48
C PRO A 409 4.43 -14.42 18.06
N ASN A 410 5.39 -14.92 17.29
CA ASN A 410 6.82 -14.83 17.62
C ASN A 410 7.55 -13.73 16.85
N ALA A 411 6.86 -13.02 15.94
CA ALA A 411 7.36 -11.87 15.22
C ALA A 411 6.28 -10.80 15.06
N LYS A 412 6.68 -9.55 14.76
CA LYS A 412 5.75 -8.47 14.43
C LYS A 412 6.26 -7.58 13.32
N ALA A 413 5.35 -6.92 12.62
CA ALA A 413 5.68 -5.78 11.79
C ALA A 413 6.04 -4.59 12.69
N PHE A 414 7.22 -4.00 12.51
CA PHE A 414 7.68 -2.87 13.32
C PHE A 414 8.75 -2.07 12.58
N LYS A 415 8.48 -0.77 12.38
CA LYS A 415 9.45 0.18 11.83
C LYS A 415 10.45 0.60 12.88
N ARG A 416 11.74 0.46 12.58
CA ARG A 416 12.83 0.98 13.41
C ARG A 416 13.19 2.38 12.91
N ASP A 417 13.90 3.16 13.71
CA ASP A 417 14.28 4.55 13.39
C ASP A 417 15.03 4.65 12.05
N GLU A 418 15.82 3.64 11.68
CA GLU A 418 16.53 3.62 10.39
C GLU A 418 15.64 3.27 9.17
N ASP A 419 14.42 2.79 9.38
CA ASP A 419 13.51 2.30 8.35
C ASP A 419 12.56 3.38 7.84
N ASN A 420 13.10 4.27 7.01
CA ASN A 420 12.41 5.46 6.48
C ASN A 420 11.79 5.28 5.08
N ASP A 421 11.51 4.05 4.65
CA ASP A 421 10.85 3.71 3.40
C ASP A 421 9.57 2.90 3.67
N GLY A 422 8.77 2.60 2.66
CA GLY A 422 7.53 1.82 2.82
C GLY A 422 7.72 0.30 2.92
N HIS A 423 8.94 -0.25 3.01
CA HIS A 423 9.16 -1.71 3.05
C HIS A 423 8.62 -2.34 4.33
N ALA A 424 8.05 -3.54 4.29
CA ALA A 424 7.61 -4.21 5.52
C ALA A 424 8.84 -4.65 6.32
N VAL A 425 8.87 -4.31 7.62
CA VAL A 425 9.99 -4.67 8.51
C VAL A 425 9.45 -5.62 9.56
N ILE A 426 9.97 -6.84 9.58
CA ILE A 426 9.56 -7.89 10.52
C ILE A 426 10.71 -8.15 11.49
N ILE A 427 10.42 -8.01 12.79
CA ILE A 427 11.36 -8.26 13.88
C ILE A 427 10.86 -9.40 14.76
N ALA A 428 11.80 -10.10 15.40
CA ALA A 428 11.49 -11.16 16.36
C ALA A 428 11.00 -10.56 17.70
N LEU A 429 9.92 -11.13 18.25
CA LEU A 429 9.40 -10.80 19.59
C LEU A 429 10.08 -11.59 20.72
N GLY A 430 10.85 -12.61 20.36
CA GLY A 430 11.56 -13.49 21.28
C GLY A 430 12.54 -14.39 20.51
N PRO A 431 13.24 -15.31 21.20
CA PRO A 431 14.09 -16.29 20.52
C PRO A 431 13.27 -17.17 19.57
N ILE A 432 13.70 -17.28 18.31
CA ILE A 432 13.11 -18.18 17.30
C ILE A 432 14.18 -19.18 16.87
N SER A 433 13.91 -20.47 17.04
CA SER A 433 14.87 -21.51 16.66
C SER A 433 14.87 -21.72 15.14
N LYS A 434 16.02 -22.13 14.59
CA LYS A 434 16.05 -22.63 13.22
C LYS A 434 14.98 -23.70 13.03
N ASP A 435 14.31 -23.62 11.89
CA ASP A 435 13.21 -24.46 11.45
C ASP A 435 11.84 -24.20 12.09
N GLU A 436 11.76 -23.33 13.08
CA GLU A 436 10.51 -22.85 13.66
C GLU A 436 9.73 -21.99 12.64
N GLU A 437 8.40 -22.07 12.68
CA GLU A 437 7.53 -21.21 11.89
C GLU A 437 7.51 -19.79 12.47
N ILE A 438 7.67 -18.80 11.61
CA ILE A 438 7.58 -17.38 11.95
C ILE A 438 6.12 -16.98 11.73
N THR A 439 5.47 -16.55 12.81
CA THR A 439 4.07 -16.12 12.80
C THR A 439 3.97 -14.68 13.27
N ILE A 440 3.03 -13.96 12.66
CA ILE A 440 2.66 -12.57 13.03
C ILE A 440 1.20 -12.56 13.50
N SER A 441 0.76 -11.49 14.15
CA SER A 441 -0.67 -11.27 14.36
C SER A 441 -1.26 -10.54 13.15
N TYR A 442 -2.52 -10.82 12.83
CA TYR A 442 -3.29 -10.15 11.77
C TYR A 442 -4.34 -9.18 12.36
N ILE A 443 -4.46 -9.20 13.69
CA ILE A 443 -5.54 -8.64 14.48
C ILE A 443 -4.96 -8.18 15.82
N ASP A 444 -5.74 -7.48 16.64
CA ASP A 444 -5.35 -7.22 18.02
C ASP A 444 -5.42 -8.51 18.86
N GLU A 445 -4.25 -9.01 19.29
CA GLU A 445 -4.16 -10.19 20.13
C GLU A 445 -4.79 -10.02 21.53
N GLU A 446 -4.99 -8.80 22.03
CA GLU A 446 -5.54 -8.52 23.35
C GLU A 446 -7.07 -8.67 23.42
N LEU A 447 -7.75 -8.72 22.27
CA LEU A 447 -9.19 -8.95 22.19
C LEU A 447 -9.59 -10.31 22.78
N PRO A 448 -10.82 -10.45 23.32
CA PRO A 448 -11.35 -11.74 23.76
C PRO A 448 -11.39 -12.80 22.65
N TYR A 449 -11.38 -14.08 23.03
CA TYR A 449 -11.38 -15.21 22.08
C TYR A 449 -12.44 -15.10 20.97
N GLU A 450 -13.68 -14.74 21.32
CA GLU A 450 -14.79 -14.68 20.35
C GLU A 450 -14.58 -13.56 19.32
N GLU A 451 -14.11 -12.39 19.78
CA GLU A 451 -13.80 -11.24 18.92
C GLU A 451 -12.61 -11.55 17.99
N ARG A 452 -11.54 -12.17 18.51
CA ARG A 452 -10.41 -12.61 17.68
C ARG A 452 -10.84 -13.59 16.59
N GLN A 453 -11.72 -14.56 16.90
CA GLN A 453 -12.20 -15.52 15.90
C GLN A 453 -13.14 -14.86 14.88
N ALA A 454 -13.89 -13.84 15.29
CA ALA A 454 -14.74 -13.08 14.40
C ALA A 454 -13.90 -12.27 13.39
N GLU A 455 -12.89 -11.53 13.84
CA GLU A 455 -11.99 -10.79 12.94
C GLU A 455 -11.21 -11.71 11.99
N LEU A 456 -10.75 -12.88 12.49
CA LEU A 456 -10.06 -13.86 11.65
C LEU A 456 -10.98 -14.57 10.64
N ALA A 457 -12.30 -14.48 10.81
CA ALA A 457 -13.24 -15.06 9.85
C ALA A 457 -13.14 -14.38 8.47
N ASP A 458 -12.77 -13.09 8.43
CA ASP A 458 -12.55 -12.33 7.19
C ASP A 458 -11.36 -12.88 6.38
N TYR A 459 -10.39 -13.48 7.07
CA TYR A 459 -9.27 -14.20 6.45
C TYR A 459 -9.62 -15.64 6.04
N GLY A 460 -10.84 -16.11 6.36
CA GLY A 460 -11.39 -17.38 5.92
C GLY A 460 -10.86 -18.61 6.68
N PHE A 461 -10.39 -18.46 7.92
CA PHE A 461 -9.94 -19.58 8.75
C PHE A 461 -10.34 -19.44 10.23
N THR A 462 -10.24 -20.53 10.99
CA THR A 462 -10.42 -20.54 12.45
C THR A 462 -9.07 -20.76 13.12
N CYS A 463 -8.64 -19.84 13.98
CA CYS A 463 -7.34 -19.95 14.63
C CYS A 463 -7.34 -21.03 15.70
N THR A 464 -6.32 -21.89 15.68
CA THR A 464 -6.13 -22.99 16.63
C THR A 464 -4.80 -22.91 17.37
N CYS A 465 -4.21 -21.71 17.47
CA CYS A 465 -2.98 -21.47 18.24
C CYS A 465 -3.16 -21.79 19.74
N SER A 466 -2.07 -21.87 20.49
CA SER A 466 -2.09 -22.18 21.93
C SER A 466 -3.05 -21.29 22.72
N LYS A 467 -3.00 -19.96 22.53
CA LYS A 467 -3.91 -19.00 23.18
C LYS A 467 -5.38 -19.34 22.91
N CYS A 468 -5.72 -19.59 21.65
CA CYS A 468 -7.09 -19.95 21.28
C CYS A 468 -7.52 -21.30 21.84
N GLN A 469 -6.62 -22.29 21.94
CA GLN A 469 -6.96 -23.57 22.56
C GLN A 469 -7.21 -23.46 24.06
N GLU A 470 -6.47 -22.58 24.74
CA GLU A 470 -6.58 -22.34 26.18
C GLU A 470 -7.82 -21.51 26.55
N GLU A 471 -8.14 -20.49 25.75
CA GLU A 471 -9.24 -19.55 26.02
C GLU A 471 -10.59 -19.97 25.41
N LYS A 472 -10.63 -21.05 24.63
CA LYS A 472 -11.86 -21.53 23.99
C LYS A 472 -12.94 -21.85 25.04
N PRO A 473 -14.15 -21.27 24.92
CA PRO A 473 -15.27 -21.63 25.79
C PRO A 473 -15.64 -23.11 25.66
N ASN A 474 -15.98 -23.74 26.79
CA ASN A 474 -16.39 -25.16 26.87
C ASN A 474 -17.74 -25.45 26.22
#